data_AF-A0A819ANN2-F1
#
_entry.id   AF-A0A819ANN2-F1
#
_cell.length_a   1.000
_cell.length_b   1.000
_cell.length_c   1.000
_cell.angle_alpha   90.00
_cell.angle_beta   90.00
_cell.angle_gamma   90.00
#
_symmetry.space_group_name_H-M   'P 1'
#
loop_
_entity.id
_entity.type
_entity.pdbx_description
1 polymer ?
#
loop_
_entity_poly.entity_id
_entity_poly.type
_entity_poly.pdbx_seq_one_letter_code
_entity_poly.pdbx_strand_id
1 'polypeptide(L)'
;MLFLHICYVFSLFILGNSIQIPYIDNAILQSRSNSNDVFLSNKTCDQCLCISFLSYSILNCLPNNTCQLFSIFPLTYQIKIIPGARLYFPQRLFPNISQCCMPDINYLLNRLKMASQTTVSIPNPREIVIDNHGYLATVEMKSNHLDRFYPTNLTRISQTIIQISSARTIAYNNGAFFVASNNNSMTIVDSENLTTLNDVILTSIDGPRGIMFLNNGQTMVISSINNNYLVFFNRSTVVPIKYIFTFYQLINCSGPHGLWRVNDSFFYATSYKDNSIYSYSSFNSIWQEKYVFKVPSMNNNNTGTTHLTIDECQRFWISLETDTTLIYDQQGNLLGNLTIANSKIFDIKLIDNYIMYISDTLNNRTIRFDPNIQC
;
A
#
# COMPACT_ATOMS: atom_id res chain seq x y z
N MET A 1 35.43 1.96 -4.11
CA MET A 1 36.37 1.43 -5.12
C MET A 1 35.66 1.57 -6.47
N LEU A 2 36.10 2.47 -7.35
CA LEU A 2 35.39 2.82 -8.59
C LEU A 2 35.65 1.76 -9.67
N PHE A 3 34.61 1.23 -10.29
CA PHE A 3 34.72 0.42 -11.51
C PHE A 3 33.93 1.06 -12.66
N LEU A 4 34.54 1.10 -13.84
CA LEU A 4 34.03 1.66 -15.10
C LEU A 4 33.36 0.56 -15.92
N HIS A 5 32.15 0.76 -16.43
CA HIS A 5 31.52 -0.16 -17.41
C HIS A 5 31.06 0.66 -18.64
N ILE A 6 31.27 0.11 -19.84
CA ILE A 6 31.01 0.78 -21.12
C ILE A 6 29.88 0.01 -21.85
N CYS A 7 28.69 0.60 -22.02
CA CYS A 7 27.68 0.10 -22.97
C CYS A 7 28.03 0.66 -24.38
N TYR A 8 28.31 -0.21 -25.35
CA TYR A 8 28.38 0.18 -26.77
C TYR A 8 26.97 0.12 -27.38
N VAL A 9 26.42 1.27 -27.74
CA VAL A 9 25.22 1.35 -28.60
C VAL A 9 25.69 1.63 -30.01
N PHE A 10 25.47 0.69 -30.92
CA PHE A 10 25.78 0.84 -32.34
C PHE A 10 24.71 1.70 -33.02
N SER A 11 24.89 3.02 -33.00
CA SER A 11 24.30 3.93 -33.97
C SER A 11 25.17 5.18 -34.10
N LEU A 12 25.32 5.62 -35.36
CA LEU A 12 26.16 6.70 -35.89
C LEU A 12 26.60 7.82 -34.92
N PHE A 13 27.91 8.05 -34.89
CA PHE A 13 28.63 9.28 -34.49
C PHE A 13 27.83 10.32 -33.68
N ILE A 14 27.80 10.14 -32.37
CA ILE A 14 27.71 11.24 -31.40
C ILE A 14 28.76 10.96 -30.33
N LEU A 15 29.55 11.97 -29.97
CA LEU A 15 30.47 11.97 -28.82
C LEU A 15 29.82 11.22 -27.63
N GLY A 16 30.33 10.03 -27.35
CA GLY A 16 29.82 9.17 -26.29
C GLY A 16 30.18 9.77 -24.94
N ASN A 17 29.32 10.64 -24.41
CA ASN A 17 29.37 11.01 -23.01
C ASN A 17 29.14 9.72 -22.20
N SER A 18 30.19 9.21 -21.55
CA SER A 18 30.05 8.11 -20.60
C SER A 18 29.23 8.61 -19.42
N ILE A 19 28.02 8.07 -19.25
CA ILE A 19 27.16 8.42 -18.13
C ILE A 19 27.49 7.48 -16.97
N GLN A 20 28.09 8.01 -15.92
CA GLN A 20 28.37 7.26 -14.71
C GLN A 20 27.06 7.07 -13.92
N ILE A 21 26.53 5.86 -13.89
CA ILE A 21 25.33 5.57 -13.09
C ILE A 21 25.77 5.19 -11.67
N PRO A 22 25.39 5.96 -10.63
CA PRO A 22 25.68 5.58 -9.25
C PRO A 22 24.92 4.31 -8.88
N TYR A 23 25.55 3.50 -8.04
CA TYR A 23 24.93 2.29 -7.51
C TYR A 23 25.37 2.03 -6.07
N ILE A 24 24.58 1.23 -5.37
CA ILE A 24 24.88 0.72 -4.03
C ILE A 24 25.20 -0.77 -4.17
N ASP A 25 26.40 -1.16 -3.75
CA ASP A 25 26.80 -2.56 -3.68
C ASP A 25 26.07 -3.30 -2.56
N ASN A 26 25.81 -4.58 -2.79
CA ASN A 26 25.15 -5.50 -1.86
C ASN A 26 23.78 -5.01 -1.38
N ALA A 27 23.04 -4.31 -2.23
CA ALA A 27 21.76 -3.73 -1.87
C ALA A 27 20.72 -3.93 -2.96
N ILE A 28 19.46 -3.98 -2.55
CA ILE A 28 18.29 -3.87 -3.42
C ILE A 28 17.31 -2.86 -2.83
N LEU A 29 16.53 -2.23 -3.70
CA LEU A 29 15.33 -1.53 -3.32
C LEU A 29 14.17 -2.52 -3.33
N GLN A 30 13.59 -2.77 -2.16
CA GLN A 30 12.36 -3.53 -2.06
C GLN A 30 11.20 -2.58 -1.84
N SER A 31 10.33 -2.45 -2.84
CA SER A 31 9.09 -1.70 -2.68
C SER A 31 8.19 -2.35 -1.61
N ARG A 32 7.58 -1.51 -0.75
CA ARG A 32 6.61 -1.95 0.26
C ARG A 32 5.17 -1.94 -0.28
N SER A 33 4.88 -1.04 -1.21
CA SER A 33 3.68 -1.06 -2.05
C SER A 33 3.90 -1.91 -3.32
N ASN A 34 2.84 -2.37 -3.97
CA ASN A 34 2.98 -3.02 -5.28
C ASN A 34 3.37 -1.97 -6.33
N SER A 35 4.67 -1.81 -6.59
CA SER A 35 5.18 -1.05 -7.72
C SER A 35 5.09 -1.92 -8.99
N ASN A 36 4.92 -1.28 -10.15
CA ASN A 36 4.93 -1.98 -11.43
C ASN A 36 6.36 -2.39 -11.77
N ASP A 37 6.77 -3.51 -11.19
CA ASP A 37 8.11 -4.05 -11.34
C ASP A 37 8.15 -4.98 -12.53
N VAL A 38 9.07 -4.73 -13.46
CA VAL A 38 9.35 -5.66 -14.55
C VAL A 38 10.53 -6.53 -14.15
N PHE A 39 10.31 -7.84 -14.08
CA PHE A 39 11.37 -8.81 -13.82
C PHE A 39 11.92 -9.35 -15.14
N LEU A 40 13.24 -9.26 -15.30
CA LEU A 40 13.98 -9.88 -16.40
C LEU A 40 14.84 -11.00 -15.83
N SER A 41 14.61 -12.23 -16.28
CA SER A 41 15.44 -13.39 -15.92
C SER A 41 16.47 -13.70 -17.01
N ASN A 42 17.54 -14.41 -16.64
CA ASN A 42 18.65 -14.78 -17.54
C ASN A 42 19.31 -13.57 -18.23
N LYS A 43 19.42 -12.46 -17.51
CA LYS A 43 20.11 -11.25 -17.97
C LYS A 43 21.19 -10.87 -16.98
N THR A 44 22.38 -10.54 -17.50
CA THR A 44 23.43 -9.96 -16.67
C THR A 44 23.01 -8.56 -16.24
N CYS A 45 23.61 -8.07 -15.16
CA CYS A 45 23.32 -6.72 -14.68
C CYS A 45 23.55 -5.65 -15.76
N ASP A 46 24.62 -5.78 -16.55
CA ASP A 46 24.95 -4.85 -17.63
C ASP A 46 23.89 -4.85 -18.73
N GLN A 47 23.36 -6.02 -19.09
CA GLN A 47 22.28 -6.13 -20.06
C GLN A 47 21.02 -5.42 -19.55
N CYS A 48 20.70 -5.59 -18.28
CA CYS A 48 19.56 -4.92 -17.67
C CYS A 48 19.75 -3.41 -17.59
N LEU A 49 20.98 -2.96 -17.34
CA LEU A 49 21.33 -1.55 -17.29
C LEU A 49 21.20 -0.88 -18.65
N CYS A 50 21.65 -1.53 -19.74
CA CYS A 50 21.44 -0.98 -21.07
C CYS A 50 19.93 -1.02 -21.48
N ILE A 51 19.13 -1.95 -20.94
CA ILE A 51 17.66 -1.95 -21.12
C ILE A 51 16.99 -0.84 -20.30
N SER A 52 17.49 -0.57 -19.09
CA SER A 52 16.86 0.35 -18.14
C SER A 52 17.07 1.82 -18.49
N PHE A 53 18.14 2.11 -19.24
CA PHE A 53 18.75 3.44 -19.38
C PHE A 53 17.81 4.59 -19.78
N LEU A 54 16.74 4.30 -20.54
CA LEU A 54 15.80 5.32 -21.03
C LEU A 54 14.39 5.20 -20.45
N SER A 55 14.06 4.07 -19.83
CA SER A 55 12.67 3.69 -19.57
C SER A 55 12.36 3.41 -18.10
N TYR A 56 13.38 3.39 -17.24
CA TYR A 56 13.22 2.99 -15.85
C TYR A 56 13.96 3.92 -14.88
N SER A 57 13.30 4.17 -13.75
CA SER A 57 13.76 5.06 -12.69
C SER A 57 14.67 4.36 -11.67
N ILE A 58 14.63 3.04 -11.54
CA ILE A 58 15.47 2.24 -10.62
C ILE A 58 15.70 0.84 -11.20
N LEU A 59 16.85 0.23 -10.89
CA LEU A 59 17.17 -1.15 -11.25
C LEU A 59 17.80 -1.90 -10.06
N ASN A 60 17.21 -3.02 -9.65
CA ASN A 60 17.91 -4.04 -8.87
C ASN A 60 18.53 -5.06 -9.82
N CYS A 61 19.83 -5.27 -9.72
CA CYS A 61 20.51 -6.44 -10.25
C CYS A 61 20.68 -7.47 -9.12
N LEU A 62 20.07 -8.64 -9.26
CA LEU A 62 20.16 -9.73 -8.31
C LEU A 62 21.31 -10.69 -8.67
N PRO A 63 21.87 -11.44 -7.70
CA PRO A 63 23.02 -12.32 -7.94
C PRO A 63 22.76 -13.47 -8.92
N ASN A 64 21.50 -13.78 -9.19
CA ASN A 64 21.04 -14.93 -9.98
C ASN A 64 20.72 -14.54 -11.44
N ASN A 65 21.40 -13.55 -12.02
CA ASN A 65 21.11 -13.02 -13.36
C ASN A 65 19.63 -12.65 -13.55
N THR A 66 19.02 -12.11 -12.50
CA THR A 66 17.66 -11.57 -12.53
C THR A 66 17.75 -10.08 -12.24
N CYS A 67 16.92 -9.31 -12.91
CA CYS A 67 16.83 -7.87 -12.71
C CYS A 67 15.39 -7.47 -12.42
N GLN A 68 15.23 -6.49 -11.54
CA GLN A 68 13.94 -5.87 -11.24
C GLN A 68 14.02 -4.41 -11.66
N LEU A 69 13.16 -4.01 -12.59
CA LEU A 69 13.12 -2.69 -13.19
C LEU A 69 11.89 -1.94 -12.69
N PHE A 70 12.09 -0.72 -12.18
CA PHE A 70 11.01 0.13 -11.68
C PHE A 70 10.82 1.31 -12.62
N SER A 71 9.66 1.44 -13.27
CA SER A 71 9.40 2.54 -14.22
C SER A 71 9.29 3.90 -13.53
N ILE A 72 9.03 3.86 -12.23
CA ILE A 72 8.69 4.95 -11.32
C ILE A 72 9.38 4.69 -9.98
N PHE A 73 9.75 5.75 -9.27
CA PHE A 73 10.34 5.58 -7.94
C PHE A 73 9.24 5.18 -6.94
N PRO A 74 9.32 4.02 -6.25
CA PRO A 74 8.27 3.62 -5.33
C PRO A 74 8.13 4.62 -4.19
N LEU A 75 6.91 5.03 -3.86
CA LEU A 75 6.65 5.98 -2.77
C LEU A 75 6.91 5.40 -1.38
N THR A 76 6.93 4.08 -1.25
CA THR A 76 7.31 3.40 0.00
C THR A 76 8.23 2.22 -0.36
N TYR A 77 9.42 2.21 0.19
CA TYR A 77 10.43 1.19 -0.10
C TYR A 77 11.33 0.97 1.10
N GLN A 78 12.09 -0.12 1.07
CA GLN A 78 13.20 -0.33 2.00
C GLN A 78 14.43 -0.75 1.21
N ILE A 79 15.61 -0.31 1.64
CA ILE A 79 16.85 -0.86 1.12
C ILE A 79 17.19 -2.11 1.92
N LYS A 80 17.27 -3.25 1.25
CA LYS A 80 17.72 -4.51 1.84
C LYS A 80 19.14 -4.83 1.42
N ILE A 81 19.93 -5.30 2.37
CA ILE A 81 21.28 -5.78 2.11
C ILE A 81 21.19 -7.20 1.55
N ILE A 82 21.64 -7.41 0.31
CA ILE A 82 21.72 -8.71 -0.35
C ILE A 82 23.12 -8.84 -0.95
N PRO A 83 23.97 -9.76 -0.43
CA PRO A 83 25.30 -9.97 -0.98
C PRO A 83 25.28 -10.27 -2.49
N GLY A 84 26.13 -9.59 -3.25
CA GLY A 84 26.24 -9.73 -4.70
C GLY A 84 25.14 -9.03 -5.52
N ALA A 85 24.16 -8.40 -4.87
CA ALA A 85 23.21 -7.55 -5.56
C ALA A 85 23.78 -6.14 -5.81
N ARG A 86 23.26 -5.44 -6.81
CA ARG A 86 23.56 -4.04 -7.06
C ARG A 86 22.28 -3.26 -7.33
N LEU A 87 22.17 -2.10 -6.72
CA LEU A 87 21.02 -1.22 -6.85
C LEU A 87 21.44 0.07 -7.56
N TYR A 88 20.88 0.33 -8.74
CA TYR A 88 21.22 1.46 -9.61
C TYR A 88 20.12 2.51 -9.65
N PHE A 89 20.54 3.78 -9.76
CA PHE A 89 19.65 4.93 -9.89
C PHE A 89 20.16 5.89 -10.98
N PRO A 90 19.28 6.42 -11.84
CA PRO A 90 19.61 7.56 -12.68
C PRO A 90 20.03 8.73 -11.80
N GLN A 91 21.14 9.40 -12.16
CA GLN A 91 21.68 10.52 -11.40
C GLN A 91 20.57 11.56 -11.10
N ARG A 92 20.51 12.01 -9.83
CA ARG A 92 19.54 12.96 -9.19
C ARG A 92 18.41 12.35 -8.36
N LEU A 93 18.23 11.03 -8.37
CA LEU A 93 17.35 10.33 -7.43
C LEU A 93 18.20 9.46 -6.51
N PHE A 94 18.88 10.06 -5.54
CA PHE A 94 19.45 9.26 -4.46
C PHE A 94 18.28 8.72 -3.63
N PRO A 95 18.18 7.40 -3.39
CA PRO A 95 17.31 6.92 -2.34
C PRO A 95 17.90 7.46 -1.03
N ASN A 96 17.35 8.56 -0.51
CA ASN A 96 17.40 8.69 0.93
C ASN A 96 16.67 7.45 1.42
N ILE A 97 17.41 6.53 2.02
CA ILE A 97 16.85 5.45 2.80
C ILE A 97 15.71 6.10 3.60
N SER A 98 14.43 5.83 3.33
CA SER A 98 13.37 6.30 4.22
C SER A 98 13.39 5.42 5.48
N GLN A 99 14.52 5.47 6.19
CA GLN A 99 14.68 5.14 7.61
C GLN A 99 14.18 6.34 8.43
N CYS A 100 13.10 6.98 7.99
CA CYS A 100 12.46 8.04 8.76
C CYS A 100 11.67 7.42 9.91
N CYS A 101 12.36 6.68 10.77
CA CYS A 101 11.85 6.34 12.07
C CYS A 101 12.13 7.54 12.98
N MET A 102 11.06 8.21 13.40
CA MET A 102 11.08 9.20 14.47
C MET A 102 10.87 8.47 15.80
N PRO A 103 11.93 8.14 16.56
CA PRO A 103 11.81 7.31 17.76
C PRO A 103 11.00 7.99 18.87
N ASP A 104 11.12 9.32 18.99
CA ASP A 104 10.30 10.10 19.92
C ASP A 104 8.89 10.27 19.38
N ILE A 105 7.97 9.45 19.90
CA ILE A 105 6.55 9.50 19.55
C ILE A 105 5.89 10.82 19.97
N ASN A 106 6.32 11.44 21.07
CA ASN A 106 5.73 12.68 21.55
C ASN A 106 6.11 13.84 20.63
N TYR A 107 7.37 13.88 20.20
CA TYR A 107 7.80 14.84 19.18
C TYR A 107 7.01 14.69 17.88
N LEU A 108 6.88 13.46 17.36
CA LEU A 108 6.11 13.19 16.15
C LEU A 108 4.64 13.64 16.29
N LEU A 109 3.99 13.28 17.39
CA LEU A 109 2.60 13.67 17.66
C LEU A 109 2.43 15.19 17.73
N ASN A 110 3.37 15.90 18.35
CA ASN A 110 3.35 17.36 18.39
C ASN A 110 3.52 17.95 16.99
N ARG A 111 4.43 17.40 16.16
CA ARG A 111 4.60 17.84 14.77
C ARG A 111 3.37 17.60 13.92
N LEU A 112 2.69 16.46 14.06
CA LEU A 112 1.44 16.16 13.36
C LEU A 112 0.28 17.08 13.80
N LYS A 113 0.17 17.38 15.09
CA LYS A 113 -0.84 18.32 15.62
C LYS A 113 -0.63 19.74 15.10
N MET A 114 0.62 20.14 14.88
CA MET A 114 1.01 21.45 14.34
C MET A 114 1.16 21.47 12.82
N ALA A 115 0.95 20.34 12.14
CA ALA A 115 1.16 20.20 10.71
C ALA A 115 0.20 21.09 9.90
N SER A 116 0.67 21.58 8.76
CA SER A 116 -0.25 22.19 7.79
C SER A 116 -1.21 21.13 7.28
N GLN A 117 -2.49 21.49 7.23
CA GLN A 117 -3.55 20.61 6.75
C GLN A 117 -4.00 21.03 5.36
N THR A 118 -4.18 20.05 4.49
CA THR A 118 -4.86 20.22 3.20
C THR A 118 -6.06 19.28 3.18
N THR A 119 -7.21 19.75 2.71
CA THR A 119 -8.44 18.95 2.70
C THR A 119 -9.10 18.98 1.34
N VAL A 120 -9.72 17.87 0.95
CA VAL A 120 -10.59 17.80 -0.22
C VAL A 120 -11.93 17.17 0.16
N SER A 121 -13.02 17.70 -0.38
CA SER A 121 -14.38 17.21 -0.13
C SER A 121 -14.64 15.92 -0.91
N ILE A 122 -14.96 14.84 -0.20
CA ILE A 122 -15.24 13.52 -0.75
C ILE A 122 -16.40 12.93 0.05
N PRO A 123 -17.60 12.75 -0.54
CA PRO A 123 -18.74 12.11 0.11
C PRO A 123 -18.43 10.73 0.72
N ASN A 124 -18.42 10.65 2.05
CA ASN A 124 -18.19 9.42 2.83
C ASN A 124 -16.97 8.61 2.30
N PRO A 125 -15.75 9.18 2.39
CA PRO A 125 -14.57 8.55 1.84
C PRO A 125 -14.24 7.28 2.62
N ARG A 126 -13.79 6.25 1.90
CA ARG A 126 -13.39 4.96 2.49
C ARG A 126 -11.88 4.81 2.51
N GLU A 127 -11.39 3.64 2.15
CA GLU A 127 -9.97 3.29 2.21
C GLU A 127 -9.15 4.12 1.22
N ILE A 128 -7.93 4.50 1.64
CA ILE A 128 -6.98 5.31 0.89
C ILE A 128 -5.88 4.39 0.37
N VAL A 129 -5.72 4.37 -0.94
CA VAL A 129 -4.65 3.65 -1.61
C VAL A 129 -3.77 4.60 -2.41
N ILE A 130 -2.60 4.10 -2.80
CA ILE A 130 -1.65 4.81 -3.63
C ILE A 130 -1.39 3.94 -4.84
N ASP A 131 -1.58 4.48 -6.04
CA ASP A 131 -1.28 3.79 -7.28
C ASP A 131 0.23 3.78 -7.58
N ASN A 132 0.61 3.06 -8.62
CA ASN A 132 1.99 3.05 -9.09
C ASN A 132 2.48 4.47 -9.42
N HIS A 133 1.73 5.29 -10.14
CA HIS A 133 2.13 6.65 -10.49
C HIS A 133 2.28 7.59 -9.28
N GLY A 134 1.95 7.09 -8.08
CA GLY A 134 2.07 7.80 -6.82
C GLY A 134 0.87 8.69 -6.53
N TYR A 135 -0.23 8.50 -7.26
CA TYR A 135 -1.46 9.21 -6.99
C TYR A 135 -2.21 8.56 -5.84
N LEU A 136 -2.82 9.41 -5.02
CA LEU A 136 -3.71 8.97 -3.97
C LEU A 136 -5.08 8.66 -4.58
N ALA A 137 -5.67 7.53 -4.22
CA ALA A 137 -7.02 7.17 -4.64
C ALA A 137 -7.88 6.73 -3.45
N THR A 138 -9.17 7.03 -3.52
CA THR A 138 -10.17 6.60 -2.54
C THR A 138 -11.50 6.38 -3.26
N VAL A 139 -12.43 5.73 -2.58
CA VAL A 139 -13.79 5.53 -3.06
C VAL A 139 -14.80 6.23 -2.18
N GLU A 140 -15.82 6.77 -2.83
CA GLU A 140 -16.98 7.39 -2.20
C GLU A 140 -18.04 6.33 -1.92
N MET A 141 -18.32 6.04 -0.64
CA MET A 141 -19.26 4.95 -0.32
C MET A 141 -20.64 5.16 -0.94
N LYS A 142 -21.20 6.36 -0.87
CA LYS A 142 -22.61 6.58 -1.21
C LYS A 142 -22.84 6.94 -2.68
N SER A 143 -21.89 7.63 -3.30
CA SER A 143 -22.01 8.12 -4.68
C SER A 143 -21.36 7.16 -5.69
N ASN A 144 -20.63 6.14 -5.21
CA ASN A 144 -19.95 5.13 -6.02
C ASN A 144 -18.91 5.70 -6.97
N HIS A 145 -18.24 6.79 -6.59
CA HIS A 145 -17.12 7.31 -7.36
C HIS A 145 -15.79 6.73 -6.87
N LEU A 146 -14.87 6.53 -7.81
CA LEU A 146 -13.44 6.39 -7.54
C LEU A 146 -12.79 7.73 -7.89
N ASP A 147 -12.10 8.30 -6.92
CA ASP A 147 -11.43 9.57 -7.04
C ASP A 147 -9.91 9.39 -6.96
N ARG A 148 -9.17 10.12 -7.80
CA ARG A 148 -7.71 10.13 -7.82
C ARG A 148 -7.19 11.56 -7.66
N PHE A 149 -6.14 11.73 -6.86
CA PHE A 149 -5.60 13.02 -6.45
C PHE A 149 -4.07 13.08 -6.53
N TYR A 150 -3.55 14.28 -6.70
CA TYR A 150 -2.14 14.55 -6.39
C TYR A 150 -1.92 14.45 -4.87
N PRO A 151 -0.95 13.64 -4.40
CA PRO A 151 -0.73 13.43 -2.97
C PRO A 151 -0.27 14.71 -2.25
N THR A 152 0.39 15.63 -2.94
CA THR A 152 0.99 16.83 -2.33
C THR A 152 -0.03 17.89 -1.92
N ASN A 153 -1.11 18.05 -2.68
CA ASN A 153 -2.08 19.13 -2.49
C ASN A 153 -3.55 18.68 -2.56
N LEU A 154 -3.81 17.38 -2.69
CA LEU A 154 -5.14 16.79 -2.83
C LEU A 154 -5.97 17.39 -3.99
N THR A 155 -5.33 17.93 -5.02
CA THR A 155 -6.03 18.36 -6.23
C THR A 155 -6.50 17.14 -6.99
N ARG A 156 -7.80 17.08 -7.33
CA ARG A 156 -8.40 15.98 -8.08
C ARG A 156 -7.83 15.93 -9.49
N ILE A 157 -7.32 14.77 -9.88
CA ILE A 157 -6.78 14.47 -11.21
C ILE A 157 -7.89 13.93 -12.10
N SER A 158 -8.62 12.95 -11.57
CA SER A 158 -9.63 12.22 -12.31
C SER A 158 -10.64 11.60 -11.36
N GLN A 159 -11.84 11.36 -11.88
CA GLN A 159 -12.93 10.71 -11.16
C GLN A 159 -13.73 9.85 -12.15
N THR A 160 -14.20 8.69 -11.70
CA THR A 160 -15.06 7.81 -12.50
C THR A 160 -16.19 7.24 -11.65
N ILE A 161 -17.30 6.90 -12.29
CA ILE A 161 -18.42 6.20 -11.64
C ILE A 161 -18.14 4.69 -11.73
N ILE A 162 -18.19 4.02 -10.58
CA ILE A 162 -18.05 2.58 -10.47
C ILE A 162 -19.45 1.95 -10.47
N GLN A 163 -19.64 0.88 -11.24
CA GLN A 163 -20.94 0.20 -11.39
C GLN A 163 -21.27 -0.73 -10.21
N ILE A 164 -21.04 -0.25 -8.99
CA ILE A 164 -21.38 -0.94 -7.74
C ILE A 164 -22.13 0.01 -6.83
N SER A 165 -23.04 -0.51 -6.00
CA SER A 165 -23.68 0.27 -4.96
C SER A 165 -22.94 0.10 -3.64
N SER A 166 -22.66 1.19 -2.92
CA SER A 166 -22.06 1.13 -1.58
C SER A 166 -20.64 0.57 -1.58
N ALA A 167 -19.70 1.27 -2.22
CA ALA A 167 -18.28 0.93 -2.19
C ALA A 167 -17.75 0.90 -0.74
N ARG A 168 -17.03 -0.16 -0.35
CA ARG A 168 -16.59 -0.38 1.05
C ARG A 168 -15.08 -0.39 1.23
N THR A 169 -14.36 -0.91 0.26
CA THR A 169 -12.91 -1.10 0.29
C THR A 169 -12.38 -0.94 -1.13
N ILE A 170 -11.13 -0.48 -1.22
CA ILE A 170 -10.38 -0.36 -2.46
C ILE A 170 -8.98 -0.90 -2.21
N ALA A 171 -8.47 -1.67 -3.17
CA ALA A 171 -7.05 -1.99 -3.23
C ALA A 171 -6.50 -1.67 -4.62
N TYR A 172 -5.20 -1.40 -4.67
CA TYR A 172 -4.48 -1.18 -5.92
C TYR A 172 -3.51 -2.33 -6.17
N ASN A 173 -3.47 -2.85 -7.39
CA ASN A 173 -2.50 -3.85 -7.81
C ASN A 173 -2.29 -3.86 -9.33
N ASN A 174 -1.03 -3.84 -9.77
CA ASN A 174 -0.61 -4.06 -11.15
C ASN A 174 -1.40 -3.26 -12.20
N GLY A 175 -1.56 -1.95 -11.98
CA GLY A 175 -2.25 -1.05 -12.92
C GLY A 175 -3.77 -1.04 -12.80
N ALA A 176 -4.35 -1.65 -11.76
CA ALA A 176 -5.80 -1.65 -11.57
C ALA A 176 -6.20 -1.40 -10.11
N PHE A 177 -7.34 -0.72 -9.95
CA PHE A 177 -8.07 -0.60 -8.69
C PHE A 177 -9.12 -1.70 -8.60
N PHE A 178 -9.22 -2.32 -7.43
CA PHE A 178 -10.19 -3.35 -7.10
C PHE A 178 -11.10 -2.78 -6.04
N VAL A 179 -12.35 -2.49 -6.40
CA VAL A 179 -13.30 -1.86 -5.50
C VAL A 179 -14.42 -2.84 -5.20
N ALA A 180 -14.57 -3.21 -3.93
CA ALA A 180 -15.61 -4.13 -3.50
C ALA A 180 -16.74 -3.41 -2.74
N SER A 181 -17.95 -3.95 -2.90
CA SER A 181 -19.16 -3.44 -2.28
C SER A 181 -19.74 -4.43 -1.26
N ASN A 182 -20.65 -3.93 -0.42
CA ASN A 182 -21.38 -4.79 0.53
C ASN A 182 -22.23 -5.88 -0.14
N ASN A 183 -22.55 -5.75 -1.42
CA ASN A 183 -23.46 -6.66 -2.12
C ASN A 183 -22.70 -7.76 -2.86
N ASN A 184 -21.53 -8.14 -2.34
CA ASN A 184 -20.69 -9.20 -2.87
C ASN A 184 -20.30 -8.96 -4.33
N SER A 185 -20.13 -7.69 -4.71
CA SER A 185 -19.65 -7.30 -6.04
C SER A 185 -18.30 -6.60 -5.92
N MET A 186 -17.48 -6.75 -6.95
CA MET A 186 -16.23 -6.05 -7.12
C MET A 186 -16.12 -5.53 -8.55
N THR A 187 -15.76 -4.27 -8.71
CA THR A 187 -15.38 -3.70 -10.00
C THR A 187 -13.88 -3.52 -10.05
N ILE A 188 -13.28 -3.95 -11.15
CA ILE A 188 -11.87 -3.75 -11.48
C ILE A 188 -11.79 -2.57 -12.44
N VAL A 189 -11.07 -1.54 -12.06
CA VAL A 189 -10.93 -0.28 -12.81
C VAL A 189 -9.48 -0.10 -13.22
N ASP A 190 -9.21 0.20 -14.48
CA ASP A 190 -7.88 0.54 -14.98
C ASP A 190 -7.35 1.81 -14.30
N SER A 191 -6.10 1.80 -13.83
CA SER A 191 -5.57 2.95 -13.10
C SER A 191 -5.14 4.10 -14.00
N GLU A 192 -4.87 3.88 -15.30
CA GLU A 192 -4.42 4.94 -16.19
C GLU A 192 -5.61 5.80 -16.63
N ASN A 193 -6.65 5.16 -17.17
CA ASN A 193 -7.79 5.82 -17.81
C ASN A 193 -9.09 5.80 -17.00
N LEU A 194 -9.10 5.13 -15.83
CA LEU A 194 -10.27 4.97 -14.96
C LEU A 194 -11.50 4.33 -15.64
N THR A 195 -11.26 3.44 -16.60
CA THR A 195 -12.32 2.64 -17.24
C THR A 195 -12.51 1.32 -16.51
N THR A 196 -13.77 0.84 -16.47
CA THR A 196 -14.06 -0.49 -15.93
C THR A 196 -13.48 -1.56 -16.83
N LEU A 197 -12.59 -2.40 -16.27
CA LEU A 197 -12.00 -3.55 -16.95
C LEU A 197 -12.89 -4.79 -16.82
N ASN A 198 -13.47 -4.99 -15.64
CA ASN A 198 -14.26 -6.17 -15.34
C ASN A 198 -15.13 -5.97 -14.09
N ASP A 199 -16.25 -6.68 -14.02
CA ASP A 199 -17.09 -6.80 -12.83
C ASP A 199 -17.11 -8.26 -12.37
N VAL A 200 -16.97 -8.46 -11.07
CA VAL A 200 -16.84 -9.78 -10.44
C VAL A 200 -17.87 -9.92 -9.35
N ILE A 201 -18.65 -11.00 -9.39
CA ILE A 201 -19.51 -11.40 -8.28
C ILE A 201 -18.71 -12.29 -7.33
N LEU A 202 -18.51 -11.83 -6.11
CA LEU A 202 -17.80 -12.48 -5.02
C LEU A 202 -18.73 -13.43 -4.26
N THR A 203 -19.18 -14.51 -4.90
CA THR A 203 -20.18 -15.44 -4.32
C THR A 203 -19.76 -16.10 -3.01
N SER A 204 -18.46 -16.14 -2.70
CA SER A 204 -17.88 -16.74 -1.48
C SER A 204 -17.64 -15.73 -0.34
N ILE A 205 -18.00 -14.46 -0.53
CA ILE A 205 -17.77 -13.39 0.45
C ILE A 205 -19.10 -12.74 0.81
N ASP A 206 -19.29 -12.43 2.09
CA ASP A 206 -20.33 -11.51 2.56
C ASP A 206 -19.68 -10.31 3.28
N GLY A 207 -20.02 -9.10 2.82
CA GLY A 207 -19.49 -7.85 3.36
C GLY A 207 -17.97 -7.72 3.26
N PRO A 208 -17.38 -7.59 2.05
CA PRO A 208 -15.95 -7.35 1.89
C PRO A 208 -15.52 -6.05 2.59
N ARG A 209 -14.38 -6.06 3.30
CA ARG A 209 -13.90 -4.89 4.06
C ARG A 209 -12.45 -4.48 3.86
N GLY A 210 -11.61 -5.40 3.42
CA GLY A 210 -10.21 -5.17 3.13
C GLY A 210 -9.80 -6.10 2.02
N ILE A 211 -8.98 -5.58 1.11
CA ILE A 211 -8.41 -6.32 0.00
C ILE A 211 -6.91 -6.11 0.06
N MET A 212 -6.14 -7.19 -0.09
CA MET A 212 -4.70 -7.09 -0.28
C MET A 212 -4.22 -8.13 -1.29
N PHE A 213 -2.98 -7.96 -1.74
CA PHE A 213 -2.38 -8.77 -2.78
C PHE A 213 -1.04 -9.34 -2.30
N LEU A 214 -0.86 -10.63 -2.43
CA LEU A 214 0.38 -11.37 -2.15
C LEU A 214 0.98 -11.88 -3.45
N ASN A 215 2.26 -12.27 -3.41
CA ASN A 215 2.97 -12.91 -4.50
C ASN A 215 2.91 -12.08 -5.79
N ASN A 216 3.22 -10.77 -5.70
CA ASN A 216 3.13 -9.80 -6.80
C ASN A 216 1.74 -9.78 -7.49
N GLY A 217 0.68 -9.93 -6.69
CA GLY A 217 -0.69 -9.95 -7.18
C GLY A 217 -1.15 -11.30 -7.71
N GLN A 218 -0.36 -12.36 -7.61
CA GLN A 218 -0.81 -13.71 -7.95
C GLN A 218 -1.92 -14.19 -7.01
N THR A 219 -1.89 -13.78 -5.74
CA THR A 219 -2.92 -14.12 -4.76
C THR A 219 -3.58 -12.85 -4.26
N MET A 220 -4.91 -12.80 -4.33
CA MET A 220 -5.72 -11.76 -3.71
C MET A 220 -6.37 -12.32 -2.44
N VAL A 221 -6.33 -11.56 -1.37
CA VAL A 221 -6.95 -11.91 -0.09
C VAL A 221 -7.98 -10.87 0.25
N ILE A 222 -9.18 -11.32 0.61
CA ILE A 222 -10.30 -10.44 0.97
C ILE A 222 -10.84 -10.83 2.35
N SER A 223 -11.04 -9.85 3.22
CA SER A 223 -11.71 -10.06 4.50
C SER A 223 -13.24 -10.04 4.34
N SER A 224 -13.92 -11.01 4.94
CA SER A 224 -15.39 -11.10 4.97
C SER A 224 -15.90 -10.82 6.38
N ILE A 225 -16.43 -9.62 6.60
CA ILE A 225 -16.80 -9.15 7.95
C ILE A 225 -17.98 -9.93 8.55
N ASN A 226 -18.93 -10.36 7.73
CA ASN A 226 -20.14 -11.01 8.25
C ASN A 226 -19.87 -12.47 8.62
N ASN A 227 -18.93 -13.10 7.92
CA ASN A 227 -18.72 -14.53 8.06
C ASN A 227 -17.50 -14.95 8.89
N ASN A 228 -16.65 -14.00 9.30
CA ASN A 228 -15.44 -14.27 10.08
C ASN A 228 -14.47 -15.23 9.34
N TYR A 229 -14.16 -14.92 8.08
CA TYR A 229 -13.10 -15.60 7.34
C TYR A 229 -12.34 -14.68 6.40
N LEU A 230 -11.14 -15.13 6.04
CA LEU A 230 -10.35 -14.58 4.94
C LEU A 230 -10.56 -15.46 3.71
N VAL A 231 -10.76 -14.84 2.56
CA VAL A 231 -11.00 -15.54 1.30
C VAL A 231 -9.83 -15.31 0.36
N PHE A 232 -9.26 -16.40 -0.14
CA PHE A 232 -8.11 -16.41 -1.02
C PHE A 232 -8.53 -16.70 -2.46
N PHE A 233 -8.08 -15.86 -3.37
CA PHE A 233 -8.25 -16.03 -4.80
C PHE A 233 -6.88 -16.06 -5.47
N ASN A 234 -6.75 -16.88 -6.50
CA ASN A 234 -5.57 -16.89 -7.35
C ASN A 234 -5.88 -16.27 -8.70
N ARG A 235 -4.93 -15.49 -9.19
CA ARG A 235 -4.98 -14.90 -10.52
C ARG A 235 -4.88 -16.02 -11.55
N SER A 236 -5.89 -16.15 -12.38
CA SER A 236 -5.96 -17.15 -13.45
C SER A 236 -5.46 -16.62 -14.78
N THR A 237 -5.69 -15.34 -15.07
CA THR A 237 -5.24 -14.68 -16.29
C THR A 237 -4.67 -13.30 -16.00
N VAL A 238 -3.67 -12.91 -16.81
CA VAL A 238 -3.03 -11.59 -16.71
C VAL A 238 -3.89 -10.53 -17.39
N VAL A 239 -4.34 -10.83 -18.61
CA VAL A 239 -5.21 -9.99 -19.45
C VAL A 239 -6.26 -10.90 -20.11
N PRO A 240 -7.57 -10.68 -19.89
CA PRO A 240 -8.14 -9.78 -18.87
C PRO A 240 -7.73 -10.21 -17.45
N ILE A 241 -7.72 -9.28 -16.50
CA ILE A 241 -7.45 -9.61 -15.09
C ILE A 241 -8.60 -10.46 -14.56
N LYS A 242 -8.31 -11.70 -14.15
CA LYS A 242 -9.30 -12.61 -13.58
C LYS A 242 -8.74 -13.35 -12.37
N TYR A 243 -9.51 -13.34 -11.29
CA TYR A 243 -9.24 -14.08 -10.07
C TYR A 243 -10.26 -15.20 -9.91
N ILE A 244 -9.80 -16.37 -9.47
CA ILE A 244 -10.64 -17.54 -9.18
C ILE A 244 -10.49 -17.87 -7.70
N PHE A 245 -11.63 -18.14 -7.06
CA PHE A 245 -11.66 -18.60 -5.67
C PHE A 245 -10.77 -19.84 -5.50
N THR A 246 -9.97 -19.85 -4.43
CA THR A 246 -9.10 -20.99 -4.10
C THR A 246 -9.57 -21.66 -2.82
N PHE A 247 -9.62 -20.92 -1.70
CA PHE A 247 -10.10 -21.41 -0.42
C PHE A 247 -10.52 -20.25 0.49
N TYR A 248 -11.27 -20.55 1.54
CA TYR A 248 -11.42 -19.65 2.69
C TYR A 248 -10.66 -20.21 3.88
N GLN A 249 -10.19 -19.33 4.74
CA GLN A 249 -9.61 -19.67 6.03
C GLN A 249 -10.58 -19.19 7.11
N LEU A 250 -11.10 -20.12 7.91
CA LEU A 250 -11.82 -19.77 9.13
C LEU A 250 -10.83 -19.20 10.14
N ILE A 251 -11.21 -18.09 10.77
CA ILE A 251 -10.34 -17.30 11.66
C ILE A 251 -11.08 -16.99 12.97
N ASN A 252 -10.36 -16.79 14.07
CA ASN A 252 -10.99 -16.33 15.31
C ASN A 252 -11.22 -14.82 15.33
N CYS A 253 -10.60 -14.08 14.42
CA CYS A 253 -10.85 -12.65 14.21
C CYS A 253 -12.33 -12.39 13.88
N SER A 254 -13.05 -11.76 14.81
CA SER A 254 -14.49 -11.53 14.67
C SER A 254 -14.80 -10.27 13.84
N GLY A 255 -15.34 -10.46 12.65
CA GLY A 255 -15.52 -9.37 11.69
C GLY A 255 -14.19 -8.81 11.18
N PRO A 256 -13.39 -9.62 10.47
CA PRO A 256 -12.15 -9.14 9.87
C PRO A 256 -12.45 -7.96 8.96
N HIS A 257 -11.67 -6.89 9.11
CA HIS A 257 -11.92 -5.62 8.45
C HIS A 257 -10.75 -5.22 7.56
N GLY A 258 -9.86 -4.34 8.02
CA GLY A 258 -8.67 -3.92 7.30
C GLY A 258 -7.62 -5.02 7.27
N LEU A 259 -6.90 -5.10 6.14
CA LEU A 259 -5.78 -6.01 5.93
C LEU A 259 -4.51 -5.20 5.68
N TRP A 260 -3.41 -5.57 6.33
CA TRP A 260 -2.12 -4.91 6.16
C TRP A 260 -1.03 -5.91 5.83
N ARG A 261 -0.63 -5.95 4.56
CA ARG A 261 0.47 -6.78 4.09
C ARG A 261 1.80 -6.28 4.62
N VAL A 262 2.59 -7.19 5.19
CA VAL A 262 4.02 -6.94 5.51
C VAL A 262 4.90 -7.57 4.42
N ASN A 263 4.60 -8.80 4.03
CA ASN A 263 5.21 -9.51 2.91
C ASN A 263 4.28 -10.63 2.41
N ASP A 264 4.74 -11.46 1.46
CA ASP A 264 3.92 -12.51 0.85
C ASP A 264 3.56 -13.68 1.78
N SER A 265 4.27 -13.80 2.90
CA SER A 265 4.07 -14.84 3.91
C SER A 265 3.59 -14.30 5.26
N PHE A 266 3.36 -12.98 5.38
CA PHE A 266 3.00 -12.36 6.65
C PHE A 266 2.17 -11.08 6.47
N PHE A 267 1.06 -10.98 7.20
CA PHE A 267 0.20 -9.79 7.23
C PHE A 267 -0.55 -9.67 8.55
N TYR A 268 -1.17 -8.51 8.78
CA TYR A 268 -2.06 -8.26 9.90
C TYR A 268 -3.50 -8.06 9.44
N ALA A 269 -4.46 -8.35 10.31
CA ALA A 269 -5.85 -7.96 10.13
C ALA A 269 -6.39 -7.27 11.39
N THR A 270 -7.29 -6.30 11.18
CA THR A 270 -8.08 -5.69 12.24
C THR A 270 -9.39 -6.45 12.43
N SER A 271 -9.86 -6.52 13.66
CA SER A 271 -11.16 -7.09 14.02
C SER A 271 -12.15 -5.99 14.39
N TYR A 272 -13.20 -5.83 13.58
CA TYR A 272 -14.20 -4.80 13.81
C TYR A 272 -15.08 -5.10 15.02
N LYS A 273 -15.36 -6.37 15.34
CA LYS A 273 -16.30 -6.68 16.43
C LYS A 273 -15.63 -6.78 17.80
N ASP A 274 -14.39 -7.25 17.87
CA ASP A 274 -13.69 -7.46 19.15
C ASP A 274 -12.54 -6.47 19.44
N ASN A 275 -12.26 -5.55 18.52
CA ASN A 275 -11.18 -4.56 18.60
C ASN A 275 -9.76 -5.14 18.70
N SER A 276 -9.54 -6.36 18.25
CA SER A 276 -8.22 -7.00 18.30
C SER A 276 -7.48 -6.91 16.98
N ILE A 277 -6.16 -7.01 17.10
CA ILE A 277 -5.23 -7.15 15.98
C ILE A 277 -4.76 -8.60 15.94
N TYR A 278 -4.85 -9.20 14.76
CA TYR A 278 -4.36 -10.55 14.48
C TYR A 278 -3.24 -10.48 13.45
N SER A 279 -2.27 -11.37 13.59
CA SER A 279 -1.25 -11.61 12.57
C SER A 279 -1.48 -12.97 11.92
N TYR A 280 -1.13 -13.06 10.63
CA TYR A 280 -1.23 -14.27 9.85
C TYR A 280 0.12 -14.55 9.21
N SER A 281 0.67 -15.73 9.49
CA SER A 281 1.94 -16.19 8.89
C SER A 281 1.72 -17.46 8.10
N SER A 282 2.31 -17.57 6.91
CA SER A 282 2.26 -18.79 6.10
C SER A 282 3.52 -19.63 6.27
N PHE A 283 3.34 -20.92 6.57
CA PHE A 283 4.40 -21.93 6.50
C PHE A 283 3.88 -23.13 5.71
N ASN A 284 4.59 -23.54 4.65
CA ASN A 284 4.14 -24.60 3.72
C ASN A 284 2.72 -24.39 3.19
N SER A 285 2.39 -23.15 2.81
CA SER A 285 1.06 -22.74 2.31
C SER A 285 -0.08 -22.87 3.31
N ILE A 286 0.20 -23.14 4.59
CA ILE A 286 -0.77 -23.12 5.68
C ILE A 286 -0.65 -21.78 6.41
N TRP A 287 -1.74 -21.04 6.48
CA TRP A 287 -1.82 -19.78 7.20
C TRP A 287 -2.16 -20.03 8.67
N GLN A 288 -1.29 -19.56 9.57
CA GLN A 288 -1.47 -19.61 11.01
C GLN A 288 -1.91 -18.24 11.51
N GLU A 289 -3.04 -18.19 12.18
CA GLU A 289 -3.49 -17.01 12.90
C GLU A 289 -2.83 -16.94 14.28
N LYS A 290 -2.43 -15.73 14.68
CA LYS A 290 -1.98 -15.44 16.03
C LYS A 290 -2.58 -14.11 16.51
N TYR A 291 -3.19 -14.13 17.68
CA TYR A 291 -3.61 -12.93 18.39
C TYR A 291 -2.39 -12.08 18.76
N VAL A 292 -2.47 -10.78 18.52
CA VAL A 292 -1.39 -9.82 18.84
C VAL A 292 -1.76 -9.06 20.12
N PHE A 293 -2.76 -8.19 20.04
CA PHE A 293 -3.28 -7.44 21.19
C PHE A 293 -4.71 -6.93 20.91
N LYS A 294 -5.35 -6.40 21.95
CA LYS A 294 -6.69 -5.81 21.89
C LYS A 294 -6.64 -4.32 22.16
N VAL A 295 -7.32 -3.56 21.31
CA VAL A 295 -7.53 -2.12 21.45
C VAL A 295 -8.76 -1.89 22.34
N PRO A 296 -8.68 -0.99 23.35
CA PRO A 296 -9.84 -0.64 24.15
C PRO A 296 -10.98 -0.06 23.30
N SER A 297 -12.23 -0.41 23.64
CA SER A 297 -13.37 0.27 23.03
C SER A 297 -13.41 1.73 23.49
N MET A 298 -13.53 2.66 22.55
CA MET A 298 -13.60 4.11 22.82
C MET A 298 -15.04 4.61 23.03
N ASN A 299 -16.06 3.78 22.78
CA ASN A 299 -17.46 4.11 23.02
C ASN A 299 -18.32 2.86 23.31
N ASN A 300 -19.55 3.09 23.77
CA ASN A 300 -20.55 2.04 24.01
C ASN A 300 -21.23 1.53 22.73
N ASN A 301 -20.88 2.09 21.57
CA ASN A 301 -21.56 1.81 20.29
C ASN A 301 -20.89 0.72 19.46
N ASN A 302 -19.99 -0.08 20.04
CA ASN A 302 -19.24 -1.14 19.34
C ASN A 302 -18.58 -0.65 18.03
N THR A 303 -17.99 0.56 18.02
CA THR A 303 -17.17 0.96 16.87
C THR A 303 -15.86 0.20 16.91
N GLY A 304 -15.62 -0.54 15.82
CA GLY A 304 -14.53 -1.48 15.67
C GLY A 304 -13.20 -0.87 15.26
N THR A 305 -12.11 -1.61 15.45
CA THR A 305 -10.88 -1.37 14.65
C THR A 305 -11.20 -1.54 13.17
N THR A 306 -10.90 -0.51 12.37
CA THR A 306 -11.23 -0.49 10.94
C THR A 306 -10.00 -0.78 10.10
N HIS A 307 -9.01 0.09 10.12
CA HIS A 307 -7.74 -0.10 9.42
C HIS A 307 -6.56 0.11 10.34
N LEU A 308 -5.41 -0.39 9.91
CA LEU A 308 -4.14 -0.13 10.54
C LEU A 308 -3.12 0.24 9.48
N THR A 309 -2.17 1.08 9.84
CA THR A 309 -0.94 1.31 9.08
C THR A 309 0.25 1.15 10.03
N ILE A 310 1.36 0.62 9.52
CA ILE A 310 2.58 0.41 10.29
C ILE A 310 3.65 1.34 9.73
N ASP A 311 4.24 2.15 10.61
CA ASP A 311 5.29 3.11 10.21
C ASP A 311 6.70 2.49 10.25
N GLU A 312 7.71 3.31 9.90
CA GLU A 312 9.11 2.89 9.87
C GLU A 312 9.68 2.48 11.24
N CYS A 313 9.06 2.92 12.34
CA CYS A 313 9.42 2.49 13.69
C CYS A 313 8.67 1.23 14.14
N GLN A 314 7.96 0.54 13.24
CA GLN A 314 7.14 -0.63 13.53
C GLN A 314 6.01 -0.34 14.53
N ARG A 315 5.50 0.89 14.58
CA ARG A 315 4.36 1.27 15.41
C ARG A 315 3.06 1.04 14.65
N PHE A 316 2.04 0.53 15.32
CA PHE A 316 0.71 0.31 14.79
C PHE A 316 -0.13 1.58 14.97
N TRP A 317 -0.54 2.21 13.88
CA TRP A 317 -1.47 3.33 13.87
C TRP A 317 -2.85 2.82 13.48
N ILE A 318 -3.82 2.91 14.38
CA ILE A 318 -5.09 2.20 14.26
C ILE A 318 -6.25 3.19 14.21
N SER A 319 -7.10 3.06 13.19
CA SER A 319 -8.37 3.80 13.06
C SER A 319 -9.53 3.01 13.68
N LEU A 320 -10.43 3.72 14.37
CA LEU A 320 -11.52 3.15 15.17
C LEU A 320 -12.91 3.66 14.77
N GLU A 321 -13.05 4.33 13.61
CA GLU A 321 -14.29 5.07 13.29
C GLU A 321 -14.69 6.06 14.42
N THR A 322 -13.67 6.67 15.04
CA THR A 322 -13.79 7.75 16.03
C THR A 322 -12.97 8.96 15.61
N ASP A 323 -12.93 10.01 16.41
CA ASP A 323 -12.08 11.17 16.19
C ASP A 323 -10.59 10.91 16.51
N THR A 324 -10.26 9.72 16.99
CA THR A 324 -8.94 9.41 17.53
C THR A 324 -8.29 8.21 16.83
N THR A 325 -7.02 8.40 16.49
CA THR A 325 -6.09 7.33 16.09
C THR A 325 -5.28 6.90 17.31
N LEU A 326 -5.21 5.61 17.59
CA LEU A 326 -4.36 5.07 18.65
C LEU A 326 -3.08 4.47 18.09
N ILE A 327 -1.98 4.59 18.85
CA ILE A 327 -0.65 4.22 18.41
C ILE A 327 -0.05 3.24 19.41
N TYR A 328 0.32 2.05 18.92
CA TYR A 328 0.84 0.96 19.74
C TYR A 328 2.23 0.51 19.27
N ASP A 329 3.03 -0.05 20.18
CA ASP A 329 4.22 -0.83 19.81
C ASP A 329 3.85 -2.26 19.39
N GLN A 330 4.86 -3.06 19.04
CA GLN A 330 4.67 -4.46 18.64
C GLN A 330 4.25 -5.39 19.78
N GLN A 331 4.39 -4.95 21.03
CA GLN A 331 3.98 -5.67 22.24
C GLN A 331 2.55 -5.32 22.65
N GLY A 332 1.92 -4.34 21.99
CA GLY A 332 0.56 -3.88 22.31
C GLY A 332 0.52 -2.85 23.43
N ASN A 333 1.64 -2.20 23.77
CA ASN A 333 1.63 -1.06 24.70
C ASN A 333 1.20 0.20 23.96
N LEU A 334 0.30 0.97 24.57
CA LEU A 334 -0.14 2.26 24.03
C LEU A 334 1.01 3.27 24.14
N LEU A 335 1.46 3.78 23.00
CA LEU A 335 2.51 4.81 22.92
C LEU A 335 1.93 6.22 22.90
N GLY A 336 0.72 6.40 22.34
CA GLY A 336 0.08 7.70 22.24
C GLY A 336 -1.17 7.69 21.38
N ASN A 337 -1.72 8.87 21.14
CA ASN A 337 -2.90 9.07 20.29
C ASN A 337 -2.85 10.39 19.53
N LEU A 338 -3.54 10.42 18.40
CA LEU A 338 -3.79 11.61 17.60
C LEU A 338 -5.30 11.81 17.47
N THR A 339 -5.82 12.86 18.12
CA THR A 339 -7.23 13.25 18.05
C THR A 339 -7.44 14.40 17.07
N ILE A 340 -8.41 14.25 16.19
CA ILE A 340 -8.88 15.28 15.26
C ILE A 340 -10.33 15.58 15.61
N ALA A 341 -10.52 16.64 16.40
CA ALA A 341 -11.82 17.00 16.96
C ALA A 341 -12.92 17.01 15.89
N ASN A 342 -14.10 16.51 16.25
CA ASN A 342 -15.28 16.42 15.39
C ASN A 342 -15.08 15.62 14.10
N SER A 343 -14.21 14.61 14.09
CA SER A 343 -13.96 13.77 12.91
C SER A 343 -14.41 12.32 13.15
N LYS A 344 -14.58 11.56 12.07
CA LYS A 344 -14.78 10.10 12.14
C LYS A 344 -13.81 9.40 11.19
N ILE A 345 -12.66 9.02 11.73
CA ILE A 345 -11.50 8.47 11.02
C ILE A 345 -11.77 7.02 10.64
N PHE A 346 -11.96 6.76 9.35
CA PHE A 346 -12.18 5.42 8.82
C PHE A 346 -10.88 4.73 8.41
N ASP A 347 -9.98 5.46 7.78
CA ASP A 347 -8.69 4.94 7.31
C ASP A 347 -7.60 5.99 7.47
N ILE A 348 -6.37 5.49 7.59
CA ILE A 348 -5.15 6.27 7.79
C ILE A 348 -4.07 5.67 6.90
N LYS A 349 -3.47 6.52 6.07
CA LYS A 349 -2.30 6.17 5.28
C LYS A 349 -1.11 7.03 5.70
N LEU A 350 -0.06 6.38 6.16
CA LEU A 350 1.24 7.02 6.38
C LEU A 350 2.17 6.70 5.20
N ILE A 351 2.92 7.72 4.77
CA ILE A 351 4.01 7.59 3.80
C ILE A 351 5.28 8.21 4.39
N ASP A 352 6.34 8.27 3.58
CA ASP A 352 7.63 8.87 3.94
C ASP A 352 7.47 10.26 4.59
N ASN A 353 8.40 10.58 5.49
CA ASN A 353 8.41 11.81 6.27
C ASN A 353 7.16 12.03 7.15
N TYR A 354 6.45 10.95 7.46
CA TYR A 354 5.21 10.96 8.24
C TYR A 354 4.11 11.84 7.65
N ILE A 355 4.11 12.05 6.32
CA ILE A 355 2.94 12.63 5.67
C ILE A 355 1.78 11.65 5.88
N MET A 356 0.68 12.17 6.43
CA MET A 356 -0.46 11.36 6.83
C MET A 356 -1.70 11.76 6.05
N TYR A 357 -2.43 10.77 5.54
CA TYR A 357 -3.73 10.95 4.94
C TYR A 357 -4.80 10.28 5.78
N ILE A 358 -5.95 10.92 5.91
CA ILE A 358 -7.07 10.44 6.72
C ILE A 358 -8.35 10.54 5.92
N SER A 359 -9.16 9.48 5.95
CA SER A 359 -10.55 9.50 5.49
C SER A 359 -11.47 9.84 6.65
N ASP A 360 -12.06 11.04 6.61
CA ASP A 360 -13.01 11.55 7.60
C ASP A 360 -14.45 11.41 7.08
N THR A 361 -15.09 10.35 7.53
CA THR A 361 -16.44 9.96 7.10
C THR A 361 -17.55 10.83 7.67
N LEU A 362 -17.30 11.55 8.77
CA LEU A 362 -18.28 12.45 9.37
C LEU A 362 -18.37 13.76 8.60
N ASN A 363 -17.22 14.34 8.24
CA ASN A 363 -17.16 15.61 7.52
C ASN A 363 -17.03 15.48 6.00
N ASN A 364 -17.16 14.26 5.46
CA ASN A 364 -17.08 13.98 4.02
C ASN A 364 -15.82 14.58 3.37
N ARG A 365 -14.64 14.26 3.92
CA ARG A 365 -13.38 14.80 3.42
C ARG A 365 -12.23 13.83 3.58
N THR A 366 -11.23 13.98 2.73
CA THR A 366 -9.89 13.44 2.97
C THR A 366 -8.98 14.58 3.43
N ILE A 367 -8.18 14.32 4.46
CA ILE A 367 -7.27 15.28 5.09
C ILE A 367 -5.84 14.79 4.86
N ARG A 368 -4.95 15.70 4.46
CA ARG A 368 -3.50 15.52 4.43
C ARG A 368 -2.87 16.34 5.54
N PHE A 369 -1.99 15.72 6.32
CA PHE A 369 -1.11 16.38 7.28
C PHE A 369 0.31 16.36 6.75
N ASP A 370 0.96 17.52 6.73
CA ASP A 370 2.37 17.66 6.41
C ASP A 370 3.15 18.16 7.62
N PRO A 371 3.79 17.24 8.39
CA PRO A 371 4.49 17.62 9.60
C PRO A 371 5.84 18.32 9.29
N ASN A 372 6.23 18.44 8.00
CA ASN A 372 7.52 18.99 7.56
C ASN A 372 8.71 18.37 8.30
N ILE A 373 8.66 17.05 8.51
CA ILE A 373 9.77 16.29 9.08
C ILE A 373 10.73 15.97 7.94
N GLN A 374 11.99 16.36 8.09
CA GLN A 374 13.05 15.96 7.17
C GLN A 374 13.82 14.80 7.79
N CYS A 375 13.77 13.69 7.07
CA CYS A 375 14.67 12.56 7.16
C CYS A 375 15.43 12.49 5.82
#